data_AF-A0A7W6BGJ7-F1
#
_entry.id   AF-A0A7W6BGJ7-F1
#
_cell.length_a   1.000
_cell.length_b   1.000
_cell.length_c   1.000
_cell.angle_alpha   90.00
_cell.angle_beta   90.00
_cell.angle_gamma   90.00
#
_symmetry.space_group_name_H-M   'P 1'
#
loop_
_entity.id
_entity.type
_entity.pdbx_description
1 polymer ?
#
loop_
_entity_poly.entity_id
_entity_poly.type
_entity_poly.pdbx_seq_one_letter_code
_entity_poly.pdbx_strand_id
1 'polypeptide(L)'
;MIDPKAIPLAQVEWKGAVRIIRSAFPPIDLFEDIADPADWPLLISAEQKTNPRIMATIGNLDLVPADRRVGGNGASYLMAPFTHVSADRPSRFTDGTYGVLYAGDAFETALFETIHHHARFMARTVEAPGWTSQFREIILSVSADLQDLRSFAAGDPALDPDNYAASQALAVELKGGGAEGLVYPSIRHPGGECVGLFYPDCASDPTQGRHLDYHWDGTGVDLVRDAGTGAVFRVVSISGR
;
A
#
# COMPACT_ATOMS: atom_id res chain seq x y z
N MET A 1 -17.27 19.37 6.85
CA MET A 1 -17.16 17.90 6.87
C MET A 1 -17.84 17.38 5.63
N ILE A 2 -17.14 16.57 4.84
CA ILE A 2 -17.71 15.87 3.69
C ILE A 2 -18.69 14.84 4.25
N ASP A 3 -19.91 14.77 3.72
CA ASP A 3 -20.83 13.67 4.05
C ASP A 3 -20.33 12.41 3.33
N PRO A 4 -19.86 11.37 4.03
CA PRO A 4 -19.34 10.16 3.39
C PRO A 4 -20.39 9.46 2.51
N LYS A 5 -21.68 9.66 2.79
CA LYS A 5 -22.79 9.10 1.98
C LYS A 5 -23.01 9.84 0.67
N ALA A 6 -22.45 11.05 0.52
CA ALA A 6 -22.55 11.85 -0.69
C ALA A 6 -21.37 11.62 -1.64
N ILE A 7 -20.36 10.84 -1.23
CA ILE A 7 -19.23 10.50 -2.10
C ILE A 7 -19.73 9.51 -3.17
N PRO A 8 -19.48 9.79 -4.46
CA PRO A 8 -19.92 8.89 -5.52
C PRO A 8 -19.10 7.60 -5.48
N LEU A 9 -19.75 6.50 -5.85
CA LEU A 9 -19.11 5.21 -6.03
C LEU A 9 -18.63 5.09 -7.48
N ALA A 10 -17.41 4.59 -7.66
CA ALA A 10 -16.84 4.27 -8.96
C ALA A 10 -16.38 2.81 -8.99
N GLN A 11 -16.83 2.06 -9.99
CA GLN A 11 -16.29 0.76 -10.30
C GLN A 11 -14.89 0.94 -10.91
N VAL A 12 -13.86 0.46 -10.22
CA VAL A 12 -12.46 0.56 -10.65
C VAL A 12 -11.99 -0.81 -11.10
N GLU A 13 -11.57 -0.89 -12.37
CA GLU A 13 -10.98 -2.08 -12.98
C GLU A 13 -9.63 -1.75 -13.57
N TRP A 14 -8.55 -1.97 -12.80
CA TRP A 14 -7.19 -1.76 -13.26
C TRP A 14 -6.51 -3.09 -13.49
N LYS A 15 -6.02 -3.30 -14.72
CA LYS A 15 -5.12 -4.39 -15.07
C LYS A 15 -3.69 -3.86 -15.05
N GLY A 16 -2.89 -4.36 -14.12
CA GLY A 16 -1.50 -3.92 -13.97
C GLY A 16 -1.32 -2.70 -13.08
N ALA A 17 -2.19 -2.52 -12.08
CA ALA A 17 -1.95 -1.55 -11.02
C ALA A 17 -0.64 -1.89 -10.30
N VAL A 18 0.05 -0.87 -9.81
CA VAL A 18 1.41 -1.01 -9.32
C VAL A 18 1.49 -0.62 -7.85
N ARG A 19 2.17 -1.45 -7.08
CA ARG A 19 2.61 -1.14 -5.73
C ARG A 19 4.12 -1.36 -5.64
N ILE A 20 4.83 -0.45 -4.98
CA ILE A 20 6.26 -0.64 -4.70
C ILE A 20 6.45 -0.78 -3.20
N ILE A 21 7.17 -1.84 -2.79
CA ILE A 21 7.44 -2.16 -1.39
C ILE A 21 8.93 -2.35 -1.14
N ARG A 22 9.38 -2.21 0.10
CA ARG A 22 10.77 -2.53 0.45
C ARG A 22 11.06 -4.00 0.27
N SER A 23 12.23 -4.31 -0.26
CA SER A 23 12.67 -5.69 -0.54
C SER A 23 13.11 -6.48 0.69
N ALA A 24 13.17 -5.83 1.87
CA ALA A 24 13.69 -6.38 3.12
C ALA A 24 12.81 -7.50 3.75
N PHE A 25 11.60 -7.74 3.26
CA PHE A 25 10.67 -8.70 3.86
C PHE A 25 10.51 -9.94 2.98
N PRO A 26 10.82 -11.15 3.50
CA PRO A 26 10.53 -12.39 2.79
C PRO A 26 9.02 -12.63 2.70
N PRO A 27 8.54 -13.45 1.74
CA PRO A 27 7.17 -13.96 1.72
C PRO A 27 6.79 -14.68 3.03
N ILE A 28 5.50 -14.74 3.33
CA ILE A 28 4.95 -15.35 4.55
C ILE A 28 4.30 -16.68 4.18
N ASP A 29 4.95 -17.79 4.55
CA ASP A 29 4.61 -19.15 4.08
C ASP A 29 3.12 -19.51 4.21
N LEU A 30 2.46 -19.14 5.32
CA LEU A 30 1.04 -19.44 5.55
C LEU A 30 0.12 -18.82 4.48
N PHE A 31 0.42 -17.60 4.04
CA PHE A 31 -0.42 -16.91 3.04
C PHE A 31 -0.26 -17.53 1.66
N GLU A 32 0.92 -18.07 1.38
CA GLU A 32 1.28 -18.70 0.11
C GLU A 32 0.82 -20.17 0.03
N ASP A 33 0.35 -20.73 1.14
CA ASP A 33 -0.16 -22.11 1.21
C ASP A 33 -1.40 -22.28 0.30
N ILE A 34 -1.56 -23.49 -0.21
CA ILE A 34 -2.69 -23.92 -1.04
C ILE A 34 -3.92 -24.19 -0.15
N ALA A 35 -3.75 -24.25 1.18
CA ALA A 35 -4.86 -24.37 2.13
C ALA A 35 -5.83 -23.17 2.06
N ASP A 36 -7.12 -23.46 2.18
CA ASP A 36 -8.17 -22.45 2.22
C ASP A 36 -7.95 -21.48 3.41
N PRO A 37 -8.02 -20.15 3.22
CA PRO A 37 -7.92 -19.18 4.31
C PRO A 37 -8.88 -19.40 5.49
N ALA A 38 -10.00 -20.09 5.26
CA ALA A 38 -10.93 -20.51 6.31
C ALA A 38 -10.31 -21.53 7.29
N ASP A 39 -9.36 -22.35 6.84
CA ASP A 39 -8.70 -23.40 7.63
C ASP A 39 -7.46 -22.89 8.40
N TRP A 40 -6.96 -21.69 8.08
CA TRP A 40 -5.78 -21.11 8.71
C TRP A 40 -5.82 -21.03 10.25
N PRO A 41 -6.95 -20.74 10.92
CA PRO A 41 -6.99 -20.76 12.39
C PRO A 41 -6.58 -22.11 13.00
N LEU A 42 -6.91 -23.22 12.34
CA LEU A 42 -6.54 -24.56 12.78
C LEU A 42 -5.05 -24.83 12.55
N LEU A 43 -4.52 -24.43 11.39
CA LEU A 43 -3.09 -24.54 11.06
C LEU A 43 -2.24 -23.73 12.04
N ILE A 44 -2.62 -22.48 12.31
CA ILE A 44 -1.96 -21.61 13.28
C ILE A 44 -1.98 -22.25 14.68
N SER A 45 -3.10 -22.83 15.12
CA SER A 45 -3.19 -23.47 16.43
C SER A 45 -2.25 -24.68 16.58
N ALA A 46 -2.07 -25.46 15.50
CA ALA A 46 -1.14 -26.58 15.47
C ALA A 46 0.33 -26.10 15.45
N GLU A 47 0.63 -25.08 14.66
CA GLU A 47 1.96 -24.53 14.47
C GLU A 47 2.46 -23.70 15.67
N GLN A 48 1.59 -22.93 16.34
CA GLN A 48 1.95 -22.19 17.56
C GLN A 48 2.50 -23.10 18.67
N LYS A 49 2.00 -24.34 18.75
CA LYS A 49 2.47 -25.33 19.73
C LYS A 49 3.89 -25.83 19.43
N THR A 50 4.35 -25.69 18.18
CA THR A 50 5.62 -26.26 17.71
C THR A 50 6.66 -25.20 17.36
N ASN A 51 6.24 -23.99 16.96
CA ASN A 51 7.12 -22.86 16.65
C ASN A 51 6.45 -21.50 16.96
N PRO A 52 6.73 -20.90 18.14
CA PRO A 52 6.10 -19.65 18.56
C PRO A 52 6.50 -18.41 17.73
N ARG A 53 7.51 -18.50 16.84
CA ARG A 53 7.89 -17.36 15.97
C ARG A 53 6.92 -17.14 14.81
N ILE A 54 6.08 -18.13 14.49
CA ILE A 54 5.15 -18.09 13.35
C ILE A 54 4.15 -16.92 13.45
N MET A 55 3.71 -16.59 14.67
CA MET A 55 2.78 -15.46 14.88
C MET A 55 3.40 -14.10 14.54
N ALA A 56 4.71 -13.93 14.72
CA ALA A 56 5.38 -12.70 14.35
C ALA A 56 5.42 -12.50 12.83
N THR A 57 5.41 -13.60 12.07
CA THR A 57 5.44 -13.59 10.60
C THR A 57 4.06 -13.39 9.99
N ILE A 58 3.01 -13.96 10.59
CA ILE A 58 1.62 -13.84 10.10
C ILE A 58 1.03 -12.47 10.45
N GLY A 59 1.39 -11.93 11.61
CA GLY A 59 0.78 -10.73 12.17
C GLY A 59 -0.58 -11.03 12.82
N ASN A 60 -1.43 -10.01 12.94
CA ASN A 60 -2.76 -10.12 13.54
C ASN A 60 -3.81 -10.42 12.45
N LEU A 61 -4.11 -11.71 12.28
CA LEU A 61 -5.09 -12.18 11.28
C LEU A 61 -6.54 -11.79 11.61
N ASP A 62 -6.86 -11.53 12.87
CA ASP A 62 -8.21 -11.18 13.32
C ASP A 62 -8.67 -9.80 12.81
N LEU A 63 -7.73 -8.98 12.31
CA LEU A 63 -8.03 -7.70 11.65
C LEU A 63 -8.63 -7.88 10.25
N VAL A 64 -8.58 -9.09 9.69
CA VAL A 64 -9.14 -9.40 8.37
C VAL A 64 -10.34 -10.34 8.54
N PRO A 65 -11.55 -9.92 8.13
CA PRO A 65 -12.71 -10.81 8.09
C PRO A 65 -12.40 -12.08 7.30
N ALA A 66 -12.83 -13.23 7.82
CA ALA A 66 -12.44 -14.54 7.28
C ALA A 66 -12.80 -14.73 5.80
N ASP A 67 -13.97 -14.23 5.41
CA ASP A 67 -14.51 -14.25 4.05
C ASP A 67 -13.82 -13.28 3.08
N ARG A 68 -13.03 -12.34 3.60
CA ARG A 68 -12.28 -11.34 2.82
C ARG A 68 -10.80 -11.70 2.69
N ARG A 69 -10.36 -12.85 3.24
CA ARG A 69 -8.96 -13.29 3.20
C ARG A 69 -8.63 -13.88 1.84
N VAL A 70 -7.40 -13.67 1.38
CA VAL A 70 -6.88 -14.21 0.13
C VAL A 70 -5.70 -15.13 0.41
N GLY A 71 -5.65 -16.27 -0.26
CA GLY A 71 -4.56 -17.24 -0.18
C GLY A 71 -3.98 -17.57 -1.56
N GLY A 72 -2.93 -18.38 -1.57
CA GLY A 72 -2.22 -18.80 -2.77
C GLY A 72 -1.05 -17.90 -3.15
N ASN A 73 -0.47 -18.16 -4.33
CA ASN A 73 0.79 -17.55 -4.72
C ASN A 73 0.71 -16.01 -4.83
N GLY A 74 1.61 -15.33 -4.11
CA GLY A 74 1.72 -13.90 -3.93
C GLY A 74 0.76 -13.30 -2.92
N ALA A 75 -0.08 -14.08 -2.23
CA ALA A 75 -1.07 -13.57 -1.28
C ALA A 75 -0.45 -12.78 -0.12
N SER A 76 0.82 -13.02 0.23
CA SER A 76 1.56 -12.20 1.19
C SER A 76 1.58 -10.71 0.80
N TYR A 77 1.65 -10.40 -0.50
CA TYR A 77 1.63 -9.03 -1.00
C TYR A 77 0.29 -8.33 -0.79
N LEU A 78 -0.80 -9.11 -0.69
CA LEU A 78 -2.15 -8.63 -0.47
C LEU A 78 -2.53 -8.63 1.01
N MET A 79 -2.19 -9.67 1.77
CA MET A 79 -2.57 -9.86 3.17
C MET A 79 -1.74 -9.03 4.16
N ALA A 80 -0.43 -8.91 3.96
CA ALA A 80 0.48 -8.27 4.92
C ALA A 80 0.09 -6.83 5.34
N PRO A 81 -0.44 -5.95 4.46
CA PRO A 81 -0.92 -4.61 4.85
C PRO A 81 -1.99 -4.62 5.93
N PHE A 82 -2.75 -5.71 6.02
CA PHE A 82 -3.89 -5.83 6.91
C PHE A 82 -3.56 -6.58 8.21
N THR A 83 -2.53 -7.41 8.21
CA THR A 83 -2.11 -8.15 9.40
C THR A 83 -0.97 -7.50 10.18
N HIS A 84 -0.22 -6.58 9.57
CA HIS A 84 0.94 -5.90 10.18
C HIS A 84 0.69 -4.39 10.41
N VAL A 85 -0.50 -4.05 10.93
CA VAL A 85 -0.88 -2.67 11.23
C VAL A 85 -0.14 -2.14 12.48
N SER A 86 0.03 -0.83 12.57
CA SER A 86 0.65 -0.19 13.74
C SER A 86 0.19 1.26 13.86
N ALA A 87 -0.25 1.65 15.05
CA ALA A 87 -0.56 3.04 15.39
C ALA A 87 0.65 3.98 15.29
N ASP A 88 1.88 3.45 15.32
CA ASP A 88 3.11 4.23 15.14
C ASP A 88 3.39 4.54 13.65
N ARG A 89 2.65 3.89 12.74
CA ARG A 89 2.82 4.02 11.28
C ARG A 89 1.49 4.32 10.58
N PRO A 90 0.80 5.41 10.95
CA PRO A 90 -0.39 5.84 10.24
C PRO A 90 -0.05 6.24 8.80
N SER A 91 -1.04 6.19 7.91
CA SER A 91 -0.91 6.63 6.53
C SER A 91 -2.12 7.47 6.13
N ARG A 92 -2.27 7.82 4.84
CA ARG A 92 -3.29 8.76 4.38
C ARG A 92 -4.70 8.37 4.80
N PHE A 93 -5.06 7.11 4.64
CA PHE A 93 -6.41 6.58 4.90
C PHE A 93 -6.42 5.55 6.03
N THR A 94 -5.50 5.63 6.98
CA THR A 94 -5.59 4.87 8.24
C THR A 94 -4.82 5.58 9.34
N ASP A 95 -5.40 5.59 10.54
CA ASP A 95 -4.76 6.02 11.78
C ASP A 95 -3.83 4.94 12.38
N GLY A 96 -3.69 3.79 11.70
CA GLY A 96 -2.88 2.65 12.11
C GLY A 96 -3.65 1.57 12.87
N THR A 97 -4.96 1.74 13.09
CA THR A 97 -5.81 0.72 13.74
C THR A 97 -6.30 -0.38 12.77
N TYR A 98 -6.25 -0.12 11.46
CA TYR A 98 -6.56 -1.09 10.40
C TYR A 98 -5.62 -0.92 9.20
N GLY A 99 -5.57 -1.94 8.35
CA GLY A 99 -4.71 -1.96 7.17
C GLY A 99 -5.34 -1.31 5.96
N VAL A 100 -4.48 -0.79 5.09
CA VAL A 100 -4.84 -0.27 3.77
C VAL A 100 -3.81 -0.75 2.77
N LEU A 101 -4.27 -1.31 1.65
CA LEU A 101 -3.42 -1.60 0.50
C LEU A 101 -3.47 -0.42 -0.46
N TYR A 102 -2.30 0.16 -0.73
CA TYR A 102 -2.15 1.25 -1.70
C TYR A 102 -1.56 0.74 -3.01
N ALA A 103 -2.13 1.19 -4.13
CA ALA A 103 -1.60 0.98 -5.47
C ALA A 103 -1.83 2.22 -6.34
N GLY A 104 -0.93 2.46 -7.29
CA GLY A 104 -1.10 3.43 -8.36
C GLY A 104 -1.61 2.76 -9.63
N ASP A 105 -2.27 3.52 -10.49
CA ASP A 105 -2.73 3.12 -11.82
C ASP A 105 -1.57 2.79 -12.78
N ALA A 106 -0.40 3.38 -12.54
CA ALA A 106 0.81 3.21 -13.33
C ALA A 106 2.06 3.09 -12.46
N PHE A 107 3.15 2.62 -13.07
CA PHE A 107 4.45 2.49 -12.42
C PHE A 107 4.96 3.83 -11.87
N GLU A 108 4.91 4.89 -12.68
CA GLU A 108 5.37 6.23 -12.33
C GLU A 108 4.61 6.79 -11.13
N THR A 109 3.29 6.57 -11.08
CA THR A 109 2.44 6.96 -9.95
C THR A 109 2.92 6.28 -8.66
N ALA A 110 3.07 4.96 -8.67
CA ALA A 110 3.56 4.21 -7.52
C ALA A 110 5.00 4.58 -7.12
N LEU A 111 5.85 4.88 -8.10
CA LEU A 111 7.24 5.29 -7.91
C LEU A 111 7.30 6.62 -7.15
N PHE A 112 6.59 7.66 -7.61
CA PHE A 112 6.61 8.98 -6.97
C PHE A 112 6.00 8.96 -5.56
N GLU A 113 4.92 8.21 -5.33
CA GLU A 113 4.35 8.02 -3.99
C GLU A 113 5.36 7.35 -3.06
N THR A 114 6.02 6.28 -3.51
CA THR A 114 6.97 5.53 -2.68
C THR A 114 8.24 6.34 -2.43
N ILE A 115 8.73 7.12 -3.40
CA ILE A 115 9.83 8.07 -3.21
C ILE A 115 9.50 9.08 -2.13
N HIS A 116 8.32 9.69 -2.17
CA HIS A 116 7.90 10.68 -1.18
C HIS A 116 7.89 10.09 0.24
N HIS A 117 7.26 8.92 0.41
CA HIS A 117 7.20 8.27 1.71
C HIS A 117 8.56 7.78 2.21
N HIS A 118 9.42 7.27 1.30
CA HIS A 118 10.78 6.87 1.65
C HIS A 118 11.64 8.06 2.07
N ALA A 119 11.59 9.17 1.34
CA ALA A 119 12.32 10.39 1.68
C ALA A 119 11.91 10.92 3.06
N ARG A 120 10.61 10.93 3.38
CA ARG A 120 10.12 11.29 4.72
C ARG A 120 10.64 10.36 5.82
N PHE A 121 10.76 9.06 5.54
CA PHE A 121 11.35 8.11 6.47
C PHE A 121 12.84 8.41 6.71
N MET A 122 13.63 8.54 5.64
CA MET A 122 15.07 8.81 5.73
C MET A 122 15.37 10.13 6.43
N ALA A 123 14.59 11.18 6.15
CA ALA A 123 14.73 12.48 6.81
C ALA A 123 14.43 12.42 8.31
N ARG A 124 13.48 11.58 8.75
CA ARG A 124 13.15 11.40 10.18
C ARG A 124 14.24 10.65 10.95
N THR A 125 15.04 9.82 10.29
CA THR A 125 16.14 9.07 10.91
C THR A 125 17.51 9.75 10.73
N VAL A 126 17.56 10.91 10.06
CA VAL A 126 18.79 11.72 9.86
C VAL A 126 19.89 10.93 9.14
N GLU A 127 19.51 10.17 8.11
CA GLU A 127 20.45 9.34 7.35
C GLU A 127 21.41 10.19 6.51
N ALA A 128 22.70 9.82 6.54
CA ALA A 128 23.74 10.43 5.73
C ALA A 128 23.50 10.23 4.21
N PRO A 129 24.00 11.12 3.33
CA PRO A 129 23.94 10.88 1.89
C PRO A 129 24.71 9.61 1.48
N GLY A 130 24.29 8.98 0.37
CA GLY A 130 24.96 7.83 -0.25
C GLY A 130 24.32 6.47 0.05
N TRP A 131 23.27 6.42 0.88
CA TRP A 131 22.53 5.18 1.11
C TRP A 131 21.74 4.76 -0.12
N THR A 132 21.66 3.45 -0.33
CA THR A 132 20.77 2.84 -1.33
C THR A 132 19.80 1.90 -0.63
N SER A 133 18.51 2.07 -0.88
CA SER A 133 17.45 1.22 -0.35
C SER A 133 16.84 0.36 -1.45
N GLN A 134 16.68 -0.93 -1.18
CA GLN A 134 16.12 -1.90 -2.13
C GLN A 134 14.60 -1.98 -2.03
N PHE A 135 13.95 -1.93 -3.18
CA PHE A 135 12.51 -2.02 -3.37
C PHE A 135 12.20 -3.05 -4.45
N ARG A 136 10.95 -3.50 -4.48
CA ARG A 136 10.41 -4.36 -5.52
C ARG A 136 9.05 -3.83 -5.96
N GLU A 137 8.82 -3.90 -7.25
CA GLU A 137 7.52 -3.65 -7.85
C GLU A 137 6.65 -4.89 -7.71
N ILE A 138 5.40 -4.69 -7.34
CA ILE A 138 4.33 -5.68 -7.35
C ILE A 138 3.25 -5.15 -8.31
N ILE A 139 2.97 -5.95 -9.34
CA ILE A 139 1.93 -5.70 -10.33
C ILE A 139 0.72 -6.53 -9.92
N LEU A 140 -0.46 -5.93 -9.86
CA LEU A 140 -1.70 -6.58 -9.43
C LEU A 140 -2.90 -6.10 -10.26
N SER A 141 -4.01 -6.82 -10.17
CA SER A 141 -5.30 -6.35 -10.64
C SER A 141 -6.06 -5.70 -9.49
N VAL A 142 -6.76 -4.59 -9.75
CA VAL A 142 -7.75 -4.00 -8.84
C VAL A 142 -9.12 -4.13 -9.47
N SER A 143 -10.10 -4.63 -8.71
CA SER A 143 -11.49 -4.75 -9.13
C SER A 143 -12.38 -4.54 -7.90
N ALA A 144 -12.89 -3.33 -7.72
CA ALA A 144 -13.67 -2.97 -6.54
C ALA A 144 -14.57 -1.75 -6.80
N ASP A 145 -15.61 -1.63 -5.98
CA ASP A 145 -16.47 -0.45 -5.94
C ASP A 145 -15.91 0.55 -4.91
N LEU A 146 -15.26 1.60 -5.41
CA LEU A 146 -14.49 2.53 -4.58
C LEU A 146 -15.15 3.89 -4.46
N GLN A 147 -15.00 4.50 -3.30
CA GLN A 147 -15.44 5.86 -3.04
C GLN A 147 -14.54 6.84 -3.81
N ASP A 148 -15.14 7.62 -4.71
CA ASP A 148 -14.42 8.38 -5.72
C ASP A 148 -14.14 9.83 -5.29
N LEU A 149 -12.88 10.09 -4.94
CA LEU A 149 -12.38 11.40 -4.57
C LEU A 149 -11.73 12.15 -5.75
N ARG A 150 -11.73 11.61 -6.97
CA ARG A 150 -11.05 12.23 -8.13
C ARG A 150 -11.67 13.56 -8.56
N SER A 151 -12.95 13.75 -8.25
CA SER A 151 -13.68 14.99 -8.53
C SER A 151 -13.51 16.07 -7.45
N PHE A 152 -12.79 15.76 -6.36
CA PHE A 152 -12.63 16.70 -5.25
C PHE A 152 -11.72 17.85 -5.66
N ALA A 153 -11.97 19.03 -5.09
CA ALA A 153 -11.21 20.23 -5.43
C ALA A 153 -9.74 20.08 -4.99
N ALA A 154 -8.83 20.71 -5.76
CA ALA A 154 -7.46 20.86 -5.34
C ALA A 154 -7.39 21.60 -3.99
N GLY A 155 -6.75 20.99 -2.99
CA GLY A 155 -6.69 21.52 -1.63
C GLY A 155 -7.86 21.11 -0.72
N ASP A 156 -8.72 20.18 -1.15
CA ASP A 156 -9.66 19.54 -0.23
C ASP A 156 -8.87 18.88 0.94
N PRO A 157 -9.28 19.08 2.21
CA PRO A 157 -8.59 18.50 3.35
C PRO A 157 -8.41 16.98 3.30
N ALA A 158 -9.33 16.23 2.65
CA ALA A 158 -9.19 14.79 2.45
C ALA A 158 -8.05 14.42 1.48
N LEU A 159 -7.55 15.38 0.70
CA LEU A 159 -6.45 15.24 -0.25
C LEU A 159 -5.26 16.14 0.12
N ASP A 160 -5.16 16.61 1.37
CA ASP A 160 -4.05 17.43 1.82
C ASP A 160 -2.72 16.67 1.63
N PRO A 161 -1.68 17.29 1.01
CA PRO A 161 -0.43 16.61 0.69
C PRO A 161 0.31 16.10 1.93
N ASP A 162 0.22 16.80 3.06
CA ASP A 162 1.14 16.63 4.19
C ASP A 162 0.42 16.32 5.51
N ASN A 163 -0.85 16.72 5.67
CA ASN A 163 -1.68 16.49 6.84
C ASN A 163 -2.80 15.48 6.56
N TYR A 164 -2.72 14.31 7.20
CA TYR A 164 -3.66 13.21 6.95
C TYR A 164 -4.84 13.16 7.92
N ALA A 165 -5.01 14.14 8.81
CA ALA A 165 -6.06 14.10 9.83
C ALA A 165 -7.48 13.98 9.24
N ALA A 166 -7.78 14.77 8.21
CA ALA A 166 -9.10 14.76 7.57
C ALA A 166 -9.33 13.49 6.73
N SER A 167 -8.30 13.03 6.01
CA SER A 167 -8.38 11.80 5.20
C SER A 167 -8.49 10.55 6.07
N GLN A 168 -7.84 10.51 7.24
CA GLN A 168 -7.96 9.44 8.22
C GLN A 168 -9.35 9.39 8.85
N ALA A 169 -9.88 10.54 9.27
CA ALA A 169 -11.24 10.63 9.82
C ALA A 169 -12.28 10.13 8.80
N LEU A 170 -12.17 10.59 7.55
CA LEU A 170 -13.03 10.13 6.46
C LEU A 170 -12.91 8.61 6.25
N ALA A 171 -11.68 8.08 6.19
CA ALA A 171 -11.46 6.65 5.96
C ALA A 171 -12.00 5.77 7.09
N VAL A 172 -11.91 6.22 8.35
CA VAL A 172 -12.51 5.53 9.50
C VAL A 172 -14.03 5.42 9.32
N GLU A 173 -14.69 6.52 8.95
CA GLU A 173 -16.15 6.53 8.71
C GLU A 173 -16.53 5.63 7.53
N LEU A 174 -15.79 5.71 6.42
CA LEU A 174 -16.06 4.90 5.23
C LEU A 174 -15.87 3.41 5.47
N LYS A 175 -14.77 3.01 6.10
CA LYS A 175 -14.53 1.60 6.45
C LYS A 175 -15.57 1.10 7.45
N GLY A 176 -15.91 1.91 8.46
CA GLY A 176 -16.98 1.59 9.42
C GLY A 176 -18.36 1.45 8.76
N GLY A 177 -18.58 2.15 7.65
CA GLY A 177 -19.77 2.02 6.79
C GLY A 177 -19.72 0.86 5.79
N GLY A 178 -18.65 0.05 5.76
CA GLY A 178 -18.51 -1.09 4.87
C GLY A 178 -18.01 -0.77 3.45
N ALA A 179 -17.45 0.43 3.22
CA ALA A 179 -16.84 0.75 1.93
C ALA A 179 -15.64 -0.18 1.64
N GLU A 180 -15.41 -0.49 0.37
CA GLU A 180 -14.29 -1.35 -0.04
C GLU A 180 -12.95 -0.59 -0.10
N GLY A 181 -13.01 0.73 -0.24
CA GLY A 181 -11.85 1.59 -0.35
C GLY A 181 -12.18 2.92 -0.99
N LEU A 182 -11.14 3.57 -1.48
CA LEU A 182 -11.17 4.89 -2.08
C LEU A 182 -10.33 4.89 -3.37
N VAL A 183 -10.77 5.65 -4.37
CA VAL A 183 -9.95 6.05 -5.53
C VAL A 183 -9.76 7.56 -5.49
N TYR A 184 -8.54 8.03 -5.72
CA TYR A 184 -8.17 9.43 -5.53
C TYR A 184 -7.06 9.84 -6.50
N PRO A 185 -6.94 11.14 -6.84
CA PRO A 185 -5.89 11.60 -7.72
C PRO A 185 -4.55 11.54 -6.99
N SER A 186 -3.48 11.13 -7.67
CA SER A 186 -2.15 11.20 -7.08
C SER A 186 -1.77 12.65 -6.86
N ILE A 187 -1.32 12.94 -5.63
CA ILE A 187 -0.83 14.27 -5.27
C ILE A 187 0.64 14.43 -5.70
N ARG A 188 1.33 13.33 -6.00
CA ARG A 188 2.76 13.29 -6.31
C ARG A 188 3.05 13.08 -7.79
N HIS A 189 2.08 12.57 -8.57
CA HIS A 189 2.19 12.36 -10.00
C HIS A 189 0.97 12.96 -10.74
N PRO A 190 1.10 14.15 -11.36
CA PRO A 190 0.00 14.79 -12.08
C PRO A 190 -0.57 13.88 -13.18
N GLY A 191 -1.89 13.67 -13.15
CA GLY A 191 -2.60 12.79 -14.08
C GLY A 191 -2.59 11.31 -13.70
N GLY A 192 -1.86 10.91 -12.66
CA GLY A 192 -1.94 9.57 -12.09
C GLY A 192 -3.08 9.45 -11.07
N GLU A 193 -3.57 8.23 -10.92
CA GLU A 193 -4.60 7.86 -9.93
C GLU A 193 -4.06 6.83 -8.95
N CYS A 194 -4.55 6.89 -7.71
CA CYS A 194 -4.22 5.96 -6.65
C CYS A 194 -5.48 5.34 -6.06
N VAL A 195 -5.34 4.13 -5.52
CA VAL A 195 -6.37 3.49 -4.70
C VAL A 195 -5.84 3.23 -3.29
N GLY A 196 -6.75 3.29 -2.31
CA GLY A 196 -6.57 2.78 -0.96
C GLY A 196 -7.65 1.75 -0.66
N LEU A 197 -7.29 0.46 -0.67
CA LEU A 197 -8.21 -0.65 -0.49
C LEU A 197 -8.28 -1.06 0.99
N PHE A 198 -9.48 -1.25 1.51
CA PHE A 198 -9.73 -1.62 2.91
C PHE A 198 -9.80 -3.13 3.17
N TYR A 199 -9.76 -3.93 2.11
CA TYR A 199 -9.78 -5.40 2.16
C TYR A 199 -8.82 -5.99 1.10
N PRO A 200 -8.23 -7.18 1.37
CA PRO A 200 -7.24 -7.75 0.47
C PRO A 200 -7.84 -8.35 -0.82
N ASP A 201 -9.09 -8.80 -0.79
CA ASP A 201 -9.80 -9.38 -1.94
C ASP A 201 -10.29 -8.36 -2.98
N CYS A 202 -10.14 -7.06 -2.72
CA CYS A 202 -10.32 -6.01 -3.72
C CYS A 202 -9.18 -5.97 -4.77
N ALA A 203 -8.13 -6.76 -4.55
CA ALA A 203 -7.00 -6.92 -5.45
C ALA A 203 -6.71 -8.41 -5.71
N SER A 204 -6.17 -8.73 -6.88
CA SER A 204 -5.84 -10.11 -7.27
C SER A 204 -4.59 -10.18 -8.13
N ASP A 205 -4.14 -11.42 -8.37
CA ASP A 205 -3.03 -11.76 -9.28
C ASP A 205 -1.72 -10.99 -9.01
N PRO A 206 -1.26 -10.89 -7.74
CA PRO A 206 -0.04 -10.16 -7.42
C PRO A 206 1.17 -10.88 -8.00
N THR A 207 1.96 -10.17 -8.80
CA THR A 207 3.18 -10.68 -9.41
C THR A 207 4.33 -9.71 -9.16
N GLN A 208 5.50 -10.25 -8.86
CA GLN A 208 6.68 -9.41 -8.68
C GLN A 208 7.21 -8.95 -10.05
N GLY A 209 7.36 -7.64 -10.21
CA GLY A 209 7.97 -6.98 -11.36
C GLY A 209 9.44 -6.62 -11.12
N ARG A 210 9.79 -5.36 -11.38
CA ARG A 210 11.16 -4.82 -11.26
C ARG A 210 11.73 -4.92 -9.84
N HIS A 211 13.07 -4.98 -9.77
CA HIS A 211 13.82 -4.68 -8.55
C HIS A 211 14.41 -3.29 -8.68
N LEU A 212 14.18 -2.45 -7.67
CA LEU A 212 14.51 -1.03 -7.71
C LEU A 212 15.46 -0.67 -6.59
N ASP A 213 16.40 0.21 -6.86
CA ASP A 213 17.31 0.77 -5.89
C ASP A 213 17.12 2.29 -5.84
N TYR A 214 16.73 2.80 -4.68
CA TYR A 214 16.56 4.24 -4.45
C TYR A 214 17.82 4.77 -3.78
N HIS A 215 18.49 5.71 -4.43
CA HIS A 215 19.65 6.41 -3.87
C HIS A 215 19.19 7.64 -3.09
N TRP A 216 19.72 7.82 -1.88
CA TRP A 216 19.45 8.95 -1.01
C TRP A 216 20.61 9.95 -1.05
N ASP A 217 20.33 11.20 -1.40
CA ASP A 217 21.35 12.26 -1.50
C ASP A 217 21.51 13.11 -0.23
N GLY A 218 20.87 12.71 0.87
CA GLY A 218 20.81 13.47 2.12
C GLY A 218 19.57 14.38 2.25
N THR A 219 18.85 14.62 1.16
CA THR A 219 17.64 15.48 1.12
C THR A 219 16.44 14.81 0.46
N GLY A 220 16.67 13.98 -0.54
CA GLY A 220 15.67 13.33 -1.36
C GLY A 220 16.20 12.04 -1.98
N VAL A 221 15.29 11.30 -2.63
CA VAL A 221 15.70 10.27 -3.59
C VAL A 221 15.99 10.97 -4.91
N ASP A 222 17.24 11.00 -5.34
CA ASP A 222 17.68 11.69 -6.56
C ASP A 222 17.90 10.73 -7.74
N LEU A 223 18.19 9.46 -7.46
CA LEU A 223 18.35 8.40 -8.47
C LEU A 223 17.53 7.16 -8.12
N VAL A 224 16.98 6.55 -9.17
CA VAL A 224 16.37 5.21 -9.11
C VAL A 224 17.05 4.33 -10.14
N ARG A 225 17.58 3.18 -9.72
CA ARG A 225 18.11 2.16 -10.61
C ARG A 225 17.12 1.00 -10.73
N ASP A 226 16.80 0.59 -11.94
CA ASP A 226 16.21 -0.73 -12.19
C ASP A 226 17.35 -1.76 -12.24
N ALA A 227 17.42 -2.61 -11.23
CA ALA A 227 18.50 -3.59 -11.10
C ALA A 227 18.43 -4.71 -12.15
N GLY A 228 17.25 -4.96 -12.74
CA GLY A 228 17.10 -5.97 -13.79
C GLY A 228 17.70 -5.54 -15.11
N THR A 229 17.56 -4.25 -15.45
CA THR A 229 18.07 -3.69 -16.72
C THR A 229 19.39 -2.94 -16.56
N GLY A 230 19.74 -2.53 -15.35
CA GLY A 230 20.87 -1.64 -15.06
C GLY A 230 20.59 -0.18 -15.40
N ALA A 231 19.39 0.16 -15.89
CA ALA A 231 19.02 1.54 -16.21
C ALA A 231 18.95 2.39 -14.94
N VAL A 232 19.50 3.61 -15.01
CA VAL A 232 19.49 4.58 -13.91
C VAL A 232 18.72 5.81 -14.37
N PHE A 233 17.70 6.17 -13.60
CA PHE A 233 16.84 7.31 -13.83
C PHE A 233 17.12 8.39 -12.79
N ARG A 234 17.18 9.65 -13.23
CA ARG A 234 17.20 10.79 -12.32
C ARG A 234 15.78 11.19 -11.97
N VAL A 235 15.50 11.31 -10.68
CA VAL A 235 14.24 11.83 -10.18
C VAL A 235 14.29 13.35 -10.33
N VAL A 236 13.35 13.90 -11.10
CA VAL A 236 13.22 15.35 -11.28
C VAL A 236 11.89 15.78 -10.70
N SER A 237 11.91 16.79 -9.83
CA SER A 237 10.68 17.42 -9.37
C SER A 237 10.04 18.13 -10.55
N ILE A 238 8.84 17.71 -10.94
CA ILE A 238 8.03 18.47 -11.87
C ILE A 238 7.39 19.60 -11.05
N SER A 239 8.15 20.67 -10.82
CA SER A 239 7.58 21.91 -10.31
C SER A 239 6.64 22.46 -11.38
N GLY A 240 5.34 22.19 -11.23
CA GLY A 240 4.31 22.77 -12.06
C GLY A 240 4.35 24.30 -11.97
N ARG A 241 4.27 24.94 -13.14
CA ARG A 241 4.00 26.39 -13.30
C ARG A 241 2.68 26.79 -12.65
#